data_AF-A0A146LRP5-F1
#
_entry.id   AF-A0A146LRP5-F1
#
_cell.length_a   1.000
_cell.length_b   1.000
_cell.length_c   1.000
_cell.angle_alpha   90.00
_cell.angle_beta   90.00
_cell.angle_gamma   90.00
#
_symmetry.space_group_name_H-M   'P 1'
#
loop_
_entity.id
_entity.type
_entity.pdbx_description
1 polymer ?
#
loop_
_entity_poly.entity_id
_entity_poly.type
_entity_poly.pdbx_seq_one_letter_code
_entity_poly.pdbx_strand_id
1 'polypeptide(L)'
;MTTTYVPNMFFPFSNSMSFVERGINTAFNFFKIISYNLWTIPKMDELMRQYLPSKDLPYVGDMLFNISFTFMDSHHVLSYPYPRVNNIREFLGVNTKPTSKL
;
A
#
# COMPACT_ATOMS: atom_id res chain seq x y z
N MET A 1 -14.12 8.90 -0.24
CA MET A 1 -14.74 8.62 -1.55
C MET A 1 -13.98 7.57 -2.38
N THR A 2 -12.68 7.34 -2.17
CA THR A 2 -11.90 6.37 -2.97
C THR A 2 -12.17 4.90 -2.63
N THR A 3 -12.54 4.61 -1.37
CA THR A 3 -12.73 3.25 -0.85
C THR A 3 -13.91 2.48 -1.44
N THR A 4 -14.81 3.16 -2.17
CA THR A 4 -16.03 2.58 -2.75
C THR A 4 -15.90 2.30 -4.25
N TYR A 5 -15.07 3.07 -4.96
CA TYR A 5 -14.94 2.98 -6.42
C TYR A 5 -13.64 2.32 -6.88
N VAL A 6 -12.59 2.32 -6.04
CA VAL A 6 -11.35 1.60 -6.34
C VAL A 6 -11.49 0.16 -5.83
N PRO A 7 -11.43 -0.86 -6.71
CA PRO A 7 -11.48 -2.24 -6.28
C PRO A 7 -10.25 -2.58 -5.46
N ASN A 8 -10.46 -3.25 -4.33
CA ASN A 8 -9.39 -3.73 -3.50
C ASN A 8 -8.73 -4.95 -4.17
N MET A 9 -7.39 -4.95 -4.24
CA MET A 9 -6.58 -6.00 -4.87
C MET A 9 -6.80 -7.41 -4.29
N PHE A 10 -7.30 -7.52 -3.05
CA PHE A 10 -7.60 -8.81 -2.42
C PHE A 10 -8.82 -9.51 -3.02
N PHE A 11 -9.68 -8.79 -3.73
CA PHE A 11 -10.86 -9.36 -4.39
C PHE A 11 -10.69 -9.33 -5.91
N PRO A 12 -11.26 -10.31 -6.64
CA PRO A 12 -11.25 -10.33 -8.10
C PRO A 12 -12.27 -9.33 -8.69
N PHE A 13 -12.44 -8.16 -8.07
CA PHE A 13 -13.36 -7.13 -8.52
C PHE A 13 -12.76 -6.33 -9.69
N SER A 14 -13.59 -6.06 -10.69
CA SER A 14 -13.24 -5.14 -11.79
C SER A 14 -13.53 -3.68 -11.40
N ASN A 15 -13.17 -2.74 -12.27
CA ASN A 15 -13.55 -1.33 -12.11
C ASN A 15 -15.09 -1.13 -12.13
N SER A 16 -15.82 -2.08 -12.72
CA SER A 16 -17.28 -2.15 -12.71
C SER A 16 -17.82 -3.01 -11.57
N MET A 17 -17.80 -2.49 -10.33
CA MET A 17 -18.42 -3.15 -9.17
C MET A 17 -19.92 -2.81 -9.06
N SER A 18 -20.74 -3.82 -8.80
CA SER A 18 -22.16 -3.71 -8.40
C SER A 18 -22.31 -3.08 -7.01
N PHE A 19 -23.52 -2.66 -6.65
CA PHE A 19 -23.79 -2.00 -5.36
C PHE A 19 -23.34 -2.86 -4.15
N VAL A 20 -23.59 -4.16 -4.18
CA VAL A 20 -23.20 -5.09 -3.10
C VAL A 20 -21.69 -5.26 -3.02
N GLU A 21 -21.02 -5.44 -4.17
CA GLU A 21 -19.56 -5.55 -4.24
C GLU A 21 -18.87 -4.28 -3.71
N ARG A 22 -19.42 -3.10 -4.02
CA ARG A 22 -18.94 -1.83 -3.45
C ARG A 22 -19.10 -1.77 -1.93
N GLY A 23 -20.20 -2.32 -1.40
CA GLY A 23 -20.42 -2.45 0.04
C GLY A 23 -19.35 -3.31 0.70
N ILE A 24 -19.10 -4.51 0.16
CA ILE A 24 -18.07 -5.43 0.65
C ILE A 24 -16.68 -4.80 0.55
N ASN A 25 -16.34 -4.20 -0.60
CA ASN A 25 -15.09 -3.51 -0.83
C ASN A 25 -14.86 -2.38 0.19
N THR A 26 -15.89 -1.59 0.45
CA THR A 26 -15.82 -0.48 1.41
C THR A 26 -15.64 -1.01 2.84
N ALA A 27 -16.41 -2.02 3.26
CA ALA A 27 -16.30 -2.62 4.59
C ALA A 27 -14.90 -3.21 4.82
N PHE A 28 -14.36 -3.92 3.83
CA PHE A 28 -13.02 -4.47 3.91
C PHE A 28 -11.93 -3.40 3.94
N ASN A 29 -12.08 -2.31 3.17
CA ASN A 29 -11.16 -1.17 3.23
C ASN A 29 -11.15 -0.52 4.62
N PHE A 30 -12.31 -0.36 5.26
CA PHE A 30 -12.38 0.13 6.65
C PHE A 30 -11.71 -0.82 7.63
N PHE A 31 -12.00 -2.12 7.54
CA PHE A 31 -11.35 -3.13 8.36
C PHE A 31 -9.82 -3.07 8.21
N LYS A 32 -9.31 -2.94 6.97
CA LYS A 32 -7.89 -2.78 6.68
C LYS A 32 -7.30 -1.51 7.32
N ILE A 33 -7.98 -0.37 7.22
CA ILE A 33 -7.49 0.88 7.83
C ILE A 33 -7.39 0.73 9.34
N ILE A 34 -8.41 0.14 9.98
CA ILE A 34 -8.44 -0.07 11.43
C ILE A 34 -7.33 -1.03 11.85
N SER A 35 -7.23 -2.20 11.20
CA SER A 35 -6.21 -3.20 11.53
C SER A 35 -4.79 -2.70 11.28
N TYR A 36 -4.60 -1.89 10.22
CA TYR A 36 -3.32 -1.28 9.92
C TYR A 36 -2.86 -0.34 11.04
N ASN A 37 -3.73 0.59 11.46
CA ASN A 37 -3.39 1.57 12.49
C ASN A 37 -3.24 0.93 13.88
N LEU A 38 -4.11 -0.02 14.24
CA LEU A 38 -4.10 -0.60 15.57
C LEU A 38 -3.06 -1.70 15.75
N TRP A 39 -2.77 -2.50 14.72
CA TRP A 39 -1.94 -3.69 14.86
C TRP A 39 -0.66 -3.61 14.01
N THR A 40 -0.78 -3.27 12.72
CA THR A 40 0.39 -3.29 11.82
C THR A 40 1.42 -2.23 12.19
N ILE A 41 1.02 -0.98 12.41
CA ILE A 41 1.97 0.10 12.74
C ILE A 41 2.69 -0.16 14.07
N PRO A 42 1.99 -0.46 15.19
CA PRO A 42 2.68 -0.72 16.45
C PRO A 42 3.63 -1.92 16.35
N LYS A 43 3.23 -2.98 15.63
CA LYS A 43 4.10 -4.14 15.45
C LYS A 43 5.32 -3.83 14.59
N MET A 44 5.17 -3.02 13.56
CA MET A 44 6.31 -2.54 12.77
C MET A 44 7.26 -1.70 13.61
N ASP A 45 6.76 -0.82 14.47
CA ASP A 45 7.59 0.00 15.36
C ASP A 45 8.37 -0.86 16.37
N GLU A 46 7.71 -1.88 16.96
CA GLU A 46 8.35 -2.84 17.86
C GLU A 46 9.50 -3.59 17.16
N LEU A 47 9.25 -4.14 15.96
CA LEU A 47 10.27 -4.85 15.19
C LEU A 47 11.40 -3.91 14.78
N MET A 48 11.08 -2.70 14.35
CA MET A 48 12.07 -1.71 13.96
C MET A 48 13.03 -1.41 15.13
N ARG A 49 12.50 -1.20 16.33
CA ARG A 49 13.32 -0.95 17.54
C ARG A 49 14.13 -2.17 17.97
N GLN A 50 13.64 -3.37 17.68
CA GLN A 50 14.35 -4.61 18.03
C GLN A 50 15.57 -4.86 17.14
N TYR A 51 15.47 -4.58 15.84
CA TYR A 51 16.50 -4.94 14.87
C TYR A 51 17.41 -3.78 14.47
N LEU A 52 16.97 -2.53 14.57
CA LEU A 52 17.82 -1.39 14.25
C LEU A 52 18.62 -0.93 15.48
N PRO A 53 19.94 -0.74 15.35
CA PRO A 53 20.82 -0.39 16.48
C PRO A 53 20.73 1.08 16.91
N SER A 54 19.91 1.90 16.24
CA SER A 54 19.82 3.34 16.51
C SER A 54 18.86 3.62 17.67
N LYS A 55 19.31 4.42 18.64
CA LYS A 55 18.50 4.81 19.80
C LYS A 55 17.49 5.92 19.48
N ASP A 56 17.77 6.73 18.46
CA ASP A 56 16.98 7.92 18.11
C ASP A 56 16.05 7.64 16.91
N LEU A 57 15.39 6.47 16.91
CA LEU A 57 14.43 6.13 15.87
C LEU A 57 13.08 6.81 16.14
N PRO A 58 12.59 7.67 15.22
CA PRO A 58 11.26 8.25 15.30
C PRO A 58 10.20 7.15 15.21
N TYR A 59 8.98 7.44 15.66
CA TYR A 59 7.87 6.50 15.56
C TYR A 59 7.57 6.16 14.09
N VAL A 60 7.32 4.89 13.79
CA VAL A 60 7.04 4.45 12.41
C VAL A 60 5.86 5.19 11.78
N GLY A 61 4.81 5.49 12.56
CA GLY A 61 3.68 6.27 12.06
C GLY A 61 4.11 7.65 11.55
N ASP A 62 4.95 8.36 12.29
CA ASP A 62 5.40 9.71 11.92
C ASP A 62 6.30 9.69 10.69
N MET A 63 7.11 8.63 10.54
CA MET A 63 7.90 8.43 9.33
C MET A 63 7.00 8.23 8.12
N LEU A 64 5.95 7.41 8.23
CA LEU A 64 5.03 7.14 7.13
C LEU A 64 4.28 8.40 6.65
N PHE A 65 3.94 9.30 7.56
CA PHE A 65 3.33 10.58 7.20
C PHE A 65 4.31 11.55 6.52
N ASN A 66 5.61 11.44 6.80
CA ASN A 66 6.65 12.36 6.31
C ASN A 66 7.56 11.76 5.22
N ILE A 67 7.07 10.79 4.45
CA ILE A 67 7.83 10.23 3.34
C ILE A 67 7.82 11.19 2.14
N SER A 68 8.97 11.79 1.86
CA SER A 68 9.17 12.67 0.69
C SER A 68 9.01 11.93 -0.64
N PHE A 69 9.38 10.65 -0.68
CA PHE A 69 9.43 9.89 -1.91
C PHE A 69 9.30 8.37 -1.68
N THR A 70 8.41 7.73 -2.43
CA THR A 70 8.16 6.28 -2.37
C THR A 70 8.28 5.67 -3.76
N PHE A 71 9.18 4.69 -3.90
CA PHE A 71 9.25 3.85 -5.09
C PHE A 71 8.25 2.71 -4.98
N MET A 72 7.44 2.54 -6.03
CA MET A 72 6.46 1.45 -6.11
C MET A 72 6.71 0.64 -7.37
N ASP A 73 6.87 -0.68 -7.21
CA ASP A 73 6.96 -1.64 -8.33
C ASP A 73 5.54 -1.92 -8.87
N SER A 74 4.96 -0.90 -9.49
CA SER A 74 3.70 -0.97 -10.20
C SER A 74 3.79 -0.23 -11.51
N HIS A 75 2.87 -0.51 -12.43
CA HIS A 75 2.80 0.19 -13.70
C HIS A 75 1.35 0.47 -14.05
N HIS A 76 1.04 1.72 -14.38
CA HIS A 76 -0.30 2.18 -14.74
C HIS A 76 -0.96 1.40 -15.90
N VAL A 77 -0.19 0.77 -16.80
CA VAL A 77 -0.75 -0.09 -17.87
C VAL A 77 -1.33 -1.40 -17.34
N LEU A 78 -0.80 -1.91 -16.23
CA LEU A 78 -1.22 -3.21 -15.66
C LEU A 78 -2.30 -3.06 -14.58
N SER A 79 -2.63 -1.83 -14.19
CA SER A 79 -3.55 -1.54 -13.10
C SER A 79 -4.66 -0.60 -13.56
N TYR A 80 -5.83 -0.69 -12.94
CA TYR A 80 -6.89 0.29 -13.16
C TYR A 80 -6.43 1.69 -12.71
N PRO A 81 -6.94 2.77 -13.32
CA PRO A 81 -6.63 4.13 -12.88
C PRO A 81 -7.19 4.37 -11.48
N TYR A 82 -6.35 4.85 -10.57
CA TYR A 82 -6.74 5.26 -9.22
C TYR A 82 -5.97 6.53 -8.83
N PRO A 83 -6.51 7.36 -7.91
CA PRO A 83 -5.83 8.57 -7.48
C PRO A 83 -4.54 8.21 -6.72
N ARG A 84 -3.43 8.83 -7.13
CA ARG A 84 -2.11 8.65 -6.53
C ARG A 84 -1.70 9.91 -5.79
N VAL A 85 -0.96 9.73 -4.70
CA VAL A 85 -0.28 10.82 -4.01
C VAL A 85 1.01 11.19 -4.73
N ASN A 86 1.35 12.48 -4.72
CA ASN A 86 2.45 13.04 -5.51
C ASN A 86 3.85 12.51 -5.13
N ASN A 87 4.00 11.92 -3.95
CA ASN A 87 5.28 11.35 -3.48
C ASN A 87 5.54 9.93 -4.01
N ILE A 88 4.60 9.28 -4.69
CA ILE A 88 4.79 7.94 -5.26
C ILE A 88 5.32 8.05 -6.69
N ARG A 89 6.37 7.29 -7.00
CA ARG A 89 6.87 7.07 -8.36
C ARG A 89 6.92 5.58 -8.68
N GLU A 90 6.45 5.26 -9.87
CA GLU A 90 6.42 3.91 -10.40
C GLU A 90 7.77 3.55 -11.02
N PHE A 91 8.29 2.38 -10.68
CA PHE A 91 9.48 1.81 -11.30
C PHE A 91 9.22 0.33 -11.57
N LEU A 92 9.14 -0.06 -12.84
CA LEU A 92 8.82 -1.43 -13.22
C LEU A 92 10.07 -2.32 -13.15
N GLY A 93 9.88 -3.55 -12.66
CA GLY A 93 10.84 -4.62 -12.88
C GLY A 93 11.86 -4.81 -11.76
N VAL A 94 11.65 -4.19 -10.60
CA VAL A 94 12.50 -4.40 -9.40
C VAL A 94 12.55 -5.88 -9.04
N ASN A 95 11.40 -6.56 -9.11
CA ASN A 95 11.27 -7.97 -8.75
C ASN A 95 11.43 -8.94 -9.94
N THR A 96 11.84 -8.46 -11.12
CA THR A 96 12.08 -9.34 -12.26
C THR A 96 13.44 -10.01 -12.15
N LYS A 97 13.52 -11.29 -12.53
CA LYS A 97 14.82 -11.99 -12.59
C LYS A 97 15.70 -11.27 -13.63
N PRO A 98 17.01 -11.11 -13.36
CA PRO A 98 17.92 -10.58 -14.35
C PRO A 98 17.84 -11.46 -15.60
N THR A 99 17.65 -10.82 -16.76
CA THR A 99 17.65 -11.52 -18.03
C THR A 99 19.04 -12.12 -18.21
N SER A 100 19.13 -13.45 -18.32
CA SER A 100 20.35 -14.11 -18.79
C SER A 100 20.73 -13.46 -20.11
N LYS A 101 22.00 -13.04 -20.27
CA LYS A 101 22.48 -12.39 -21.50
C LYS A 101 21.97 -13.16 -22.71
N LEU A 102 21.21 -12.45 -23.57
CA LEU A 102 20.84 -12.92 -24.90
C LEU A 102 22.10 -13.12 -25.75
#